data_AF-A0A7S2UQF8-F1
#
_entry.id   AF-A0A7S2UQF8-F1
#
_cell.length_a   1.000
_cell.length_b   1.000
_cell.length_c   1.000
_cell.angle_alpha   90.00
_cell.angle_beta   90.00
_cell.angle_gamma   90.00
#
_symmetry.space_group_name_H-M   'P 1'
#
loop_
_entity.id
_entity.type
_entity.pdbx_description
1 polymer ?
#
loop_
_entity_poly.entity_id
_entity_poly.type
_entity_poly.pdbx_seq_one_letter_code
_entity_poly.pdbx_strand_id
1 'polypeptide(L)'
;ASVSAIPNKEEENKEGENKTSVVIPMGVAMNADASLLAVIRHEAVQLEIYRVSERSDGVDINLIQTIDCECQPLAVDFHADGSLFVLTKEPTFCLQFGKTKNNN
;
A
#
# COMPACT_ATOMS: atom_id res chain seq x y z
N ALA A 1 1.39 36.34 -59.78
CA ALA A 1 0.61 35.54 -58.79
C ALA A 1 1.62 34.69 -58.05
N SER A 2 1.90 35.03 -56.79
CA SER A 2 2.99 34.45 -56.00
C SER A 2 2.36 33.60 -54.91
N VAL A 3 2.65 32.30 -54.94
CA VAL A 3 2.07 31.29 -54.05
C VAL A 3 2.67 31.44 -52.65
N SER A 4 1.81 31.60 -51.64
CA SER A 4 2.19 31.63 -50.23
C SER A 4 2.43 30.21 -49.71
N ALA A 5 3.65 29.91 -49.27
CA ALA A 5 3.95 28.70 -48.52
C ALA A 5 3.59 28.90 -47.04
N ILE A 6 2.77 28.00 -46.51
CA ILE A 6 2.36 27.92 -45.10
C ILE A 6 3.45 27.15 -44.34
N PRO A 7 3.97 27.64 -43.20
CA PRO A 7 4.99 26.93 -42.43
C PRO A 7 4.44 25.73 -41.64
N ASN A 8 5.28 24.70 -41.53
CA ASN A 8 5.09 23.40 -40.89
C ASN A 8 4.45 23.48 -39.49
N LYS A 9 3.44 22.63 -39.26
CA LYS A 9 3.10 22.15 -37.92
C LYS A 9 3.80 20.81 -37.73
N GLU A 10 4.89 20.81 -36.98
CA GLU A 10 5.41 19.61 -36.35
C GLU A 10 4.38 19.20 -35.28
N GLU A 11 3.69 18.10 -35.52
CA GLU A 11 2.83 17.47 -34.52
C GLU A 11 3.75 16.86 -33.44
N GLU A 12 3.90 17.58 -32.33
CA GLU A 12 4.50 17.06 -31.11
C GLU A 12 3.69 15.85 -30.62
N ASN A 13 4.28 14.68 -30.79
CA ASN A 13 3.87 13.43 -30.20
C ASN A 13 3.84 13.58 -28.66
N LYS A 14 2.66 13.80 -28.09
CA LYS A 14 2.44 13.69 -26.63
C LYS A 14 1.98 12.29 -26.30
N GLU A 15 2.90 11.33 -26.37
CA GLU A 15 2.76 10.08 -25.62
C GLU A 15 2.95 10.42 -24.13
N GLY A 16 1.83 10.76 -23.48
CA GLY A 16 1.75 10.73 -22.04
C GLY A 16 1.87 9.28 -21.58
N GLU A 17 3.10 8.81 -21.37
CA GLU A 17 3.38 7.58 -20.65
C GLU A 17 2.66 7.66 -19.31
N ASN A 18 1.56 6.92 -19.19
CA ASN A 18 0.87 6.70 -17.93
C ASN A 18 1.75 5.75 -17.11
N LYS A 19 2.87 6.28 -16.58
CA LYS A 19 3.73 5.58 -15.62
C LYS A 19 2.88 5.35 -14.37
N THR A 20 2.28 4.17 -14.31
CA THR A 20 1.83 3.59 -13.06
C THR A 20 3.09 3.47 -12.20
N SER A 21 3.30 4.44 -11.32
CA SER A 21 4.38 4.41 -10.35
C SER A 21 4.15 3.19 -9.47
N VAL A 22 4.89 2.11 -9.73
CA VAL A 22 4.80 0.88 -8.95
C VAL A 22 5.39 1.19 -7.59
N VAL A 23 4.53 1.41 -6.59
CA VAL A 23 4.98 1.65 -5.23
C VAL A 23 5.41 0.31 -4.63
N ILE A 24 6.72 0.18 -4.39
CA ILE A 24 7.35 -1.04 -3.89
C ILE A 24 7.00 -1.22 -2.41
N PRO A 25 6.55 -2.42 -1.98
CA PRO A 25 6.39 -2.71 -0.56
C PRO A 25 7.76 -2.75 0.14
N MET A 26 7.88 -2.04 1.27
CA MET A 26 9.10 -2.05 2.10
C MET A 26 9.06 -3.14 3.17
N GLY A 27 7.87 -3.44 3.69
CA GLY A 27 7.68 -4.40 4.77
C GLY A 27 6.35 -5.09 4.64
N VAL A 28 6.34 -6.39 4.94
CA VAL A 28 5.13 -7.20 4.97
C VAL A 28 5.15 -8.09 6.20
N ALA A 29 4.00 -8.25 6.84
CA ALA A 29 3.83 -9.19 7.94
C ALA A 29 2.50 -9.92 7.79
N MET A 30 2.49 -11.20 8.11
CA MET A 30 1.30 -12.04 8.06
C MET A 30 1.02 -12.58 9.45
N ASN A 31 -0.24 -12.60 9.84
CA ASN A 31 -0.61 -13.15 11.14
C ASN A 31 -0.54 -14.68 11.13
N ALA A 32 -0.56 -15.31 12.32
CA ALA A 32 -0.30 -16.74 12.47
C ALA A 32 -1.26 -17.68 11.73
N ASP A 33 -2.50 -17.25 11.49
CA ASP A 33 -3.51 -18.02 10.74
C ASP A 33 -3.57 -17.67 9.25
N ALA A 34 -2.64 -16.83 8.76
CA ALA A 34 -2.55 -16.36 7.39
C ALA A 34 -3.80 -15.64 6.86
N SER A 35 -4.71 -15.18 7.73
CA SER A 35 -5.94 -14.49 7.32
C SER A 35 -5.76 -12.98 7.15
N LEU A 36 -4.69 -12.40 7.69
CA LEU A 36 -4.36 -10.97 7.61
C LEU A 36 -2.93 -10.76 7.13
N LEU A 37 -2.77 -9.78 6.24
CA LEU A 37 -1.50 -9.32 5.71
C LEU A 37 -1.39 -7.81 5.93
N ALA A 38 -0.36 -7.38 6.65
CA ALA A 38 -0.01 -5.97 6.81
C ALA A 38 1.09 -5.60 5.81
N VAL A 39 0.94 -4.48 5.11
CA VAL A 39 1.88 -4.00 4.08
C VAL A 39 2.26 -2.55 4.34
N ILE A 40 3.57 -2.30 4.43
CA ILE A 40 4.15 -0.97 4.38
C ILE A 40 4.60 -0.70 2.94
N ARG A 41 4.21 0.44 2.38
CA ARG A 41 4.65 0.90 1.06
C ARG A 41 5.77 1.93 1.16
N HIS A 42 6.68 1.92 0.19
CA HIS A 42 7.78 2.87 0.12
C HIS A 42 7.26 4.31 0.02
N GLU A 43 7.85 5.21 0.82
CA GLU A 43 7.47 6.63 0.93
C GLU A 43 6.02 6.90 1.40
N ALA A 44 5.27 5.87 1.80
CA ALA A 44 3.96 6.04 2.39
C ALA A 44 4.07 6.26 3.90
N VAL A 45 3.24 7.17 4.43
CA VAL A 45 2.94 7.27 5.87
C VAL A 45 1.72 6.44 6.23
N GLN A 46 1.50 5.34 5.51
CA GLN A 46 0.32 4.51 5.63
C GLN A 46 0.71 3.04 5.77
N LEU A 47 -0.08 2.33 6.55
CA LEU A 47 -0.06 0.89 6.69
C LEU A 47 -1.37 0.33 6.13
N GLU A 48 -1.26 -0.61 5.22
CA GLU A 48 -2.41 -1.28 4.62
C GLU A 48 -2.60 -2.65 5.24
N ILE A 49 -3.85 -2.97 5.62
CA ILE A 49 -4.24 -4.28 6.11
C ILE A 49 -5.14 -4.94 5.09
N TYR A 50 -4.70 -6.10 4.62
CA TYR A 50 -5.41 -6.94 3.69
C TYR A 50 -5.97 -8.16 4.41
N ARG A 51 -7.18 -8.56 4.03
CA ARG A 51 -7.73 -9.87 4.34
C ARG A 51 -7.32 -10.85 3.25
N VAL A 52 -6.76 -11.97 3.68
CA VAL A 52 -6.43 -13.11 2.83
C VAL A 52 -7.51 -14.17 3.02
N SER A 53 -8.00 -14.73 1.92
CA SER A 53 -9.02 -15.77 1.94
C SER A 53 -8.71 -16.82 0.90
N GLU A 54 -8.60 -18.07 1.33
CA GLU A 54 -8.43 -19.20 0.42
C GLU A 54 -9.76 -19.55 -0.26
N ARG A 55 -9.68 -19.82 -1.56
CA ARG A 55 -10.75 -20.34 -2.38
C ARG A 55 -10.29 -21.61 -3.07
N SER A 56 -11.23 -22.41 -3.57
CA SER A 56 -10.91 -23.65 -4.30
C SER A 56 -10.05 -23.43 -5.54
N ASP A 57 -10.06 -22.21 -6.10
CA ASP A 57 -9.36 -21.81 -7.32
C ASP A 57 -8.16 -20.86 -7.07
N GLY A 58 -7.85 -20.53 -5.81
CA GLY A 58 -6.71 -19.67 -5.51
C GLY A 58 -6.81 -18.93 -4.18
N VAL A 59 -6.10 -17.80 -4.07
CA VAL A 59 -6.08 -16.94 -2.90
C VAL A 59 -6.61 -15.57 -3.28
N ASP A 60 -7.58 -15.08 -2.53
CA ASP A 60 -8.14 -13.74 -2.67
C ASP A 60 -7.53 -12.81 -1.60
N ILE A 61 -7.08 -11.63 -2.02
CA ILE A 61 -6.40 -10.65 -1.16
C ILE A 61 -7.11 -9.31 -1.30
N ASN A 62 -7.85 -8.91 -0.27
CA ASN A 62 -8.70 -7.73 -0.29
C ASN A 62 -8.22 -6.70 0.73
N LEU A 63 -8.01 -5.45 0.30
CA LEU A 63 -7.72 -4.35 1.23
C LEU A 63 -8.95 -4.13 2.12
N ILE A 64 -8.78 -4.22 3.44
CA ILE A 64 -9.88 -4.01 4.40
C ILE A 64 -9.69 -2.77 5.26
N GLN A 65 -8.46 -2.29 5.41
CA GLN A 65 -8.17 -1.11 6.20
C GLN A 65 -6.89 -0.43 5.74
N THR A 66 -6.88 0.90 5.78
CA THR A 66 -5.67 1.73 5.68
C THR A 66 -5.54 2.52 6.97
N ILE A 67 -4.34 2.54 7.53
CA ILE A 67 -4.03 3.20 8.80
C ILE A 67 -3.00 4.29 8.51
N ASP A 68 -3.38 5.54 8.74
CA ASP A 68 -2.46 6.67 8.68
C ASP A 68 -1.51 6.62 9.89
N CYS A 69 -0.22 6.61 9.61
CA CYS A 69 0.85 6.67 10.60
C CYS A 69 1.35 8.11 10.71
N GLU A 70 1.66 8.58 11.91
CA GLU A 70 2.20 9.94 12.11
C GLU A 70 3.60 10.11 11.48
N CYS A 71 4.33 9.00 11.33
CA CYS A 71 5.67 8.94 10.75
C CYS A 71 5.79 7.73 9.82
N GLN A 72 6.80 7.75 8.94
CA GLN A 72 7.05 6.65 8.01
C GLN A 72 7.27 5.32 8.77
N PRO A 73 6.43 4.30 8.57
CA PRO A 73 6.65 2.98 9.12
C PRO A 73 7.86 2.32 8.43
N LEU A 74 8.65 1.59 9.20
CA LEU A 74 9.90 0.94 8.78
C LEU A 74 9.80 -0.58 8.82
N ALA A 75 9.09 -1.12 9.81
CA ALA A 75 8.88 -2.55 9.96
C ALA A 75 7.51 -2.82 10.60
N VAL A 76 6.94 -3.98 10.29
CA VAL A 76 5.72 -4.50 10.91
C VAL A 76 5.91 -5.95 11.31
N ASP A 77 5.25 -6.37 12.38
CA ASP A 77 5.16 -7.78 12.74
C ASP A 77 3.89 -8.09 13.53
N PHE A 78 3.35 -9.30 13.34
CA PHE A 78 2.21 -9.80 14.11
C PHE A 78 2.71 -10.63 15.29
N HIS A 79 2.23 -10.29 16.48
CA HIS A 79 2.43 -11.10 17.67
C HIS A 79 1.40 -12.23 17.77
N ALA A 80 1.71 -13.24 18.59
CA ALA A 80 0.91 -14.47 18.72
C ALA A 80 -0.52 -14.24 19.24
N ASP A 81 -0.78 -13.13 19.93
CA ASP A 81 -2.11 -12.72 20.40
C ASP A 81 -2.95 -12.04 19.31
N GLY A 82 -2.40 -11.89 18.10
CA GLY A 82 -3.02 -11.19 16.98
C GLY A 82 -2.74 -9.69 16.97
N SER A 83 -1.98 -9.17 17.94
CA SER A 83 -1.56 -7.76 17.94
C SER A 83 -0.60 -7.47 16.80
N LEU A 84 -0.81 -6.39 16.06
CA LEU A 84 0.14 -5.88 15.09
C LEU A 84 1.04 -4.82 15.75
N PHE A 85 2.35 -4.98 15.61
CA PHE A 85 3.36 -4.02 16.03
C PHE A 85 3.96 -3.31 14.81
N VAL A 86 4.19 -2.01 14.92
CA VAL A 86 4.72 -1.16 13.86
C VAL A 86 5.88 -0.34 14.43
N LEU A 87 7.03 -0.40 13.78
CA LEU A 87 8.19 0.46 14.07
C LEU A 87 8.21 1.63 13.08
N THR A 88 8.34 2.86 13.57
CA THR A 88 8.36 4.08 12.75
C THR A 88 9.71 4.80 12.79
N LYS A 89 9.99 5.65 11.78
CA LYS A 89 11.25 6.38 11.60
C LYS A 89 11.62 7.27 12.78
N GLU A 90 10.62 7.89 13.39
CA GLU A 90 10.74 8.42 14.74
C GLU A 90 10.04 7.40 15.65
N PRO A 91 10.79 6.59 16.43
CA PRO A 91 10.20 5.59 17.31
C PRO A 91 9.59 6.31 18.52
N THR A 92 8.48 7.00 18.29
CA THR A 92 7.81 7.79 19.32
C THR A 92 6.76 6.94 20.05
N PHE A 93 6.34 5.80 19.50
CA PHE A 93 5.34 4.90 20.10
C PHE A 93 5.28 3.52 19.44
N CYS A 94 4.82 2.50 20.19
CA CYS A 94 4.38 1.21 19.65
C CYS A 94 2.85 1.24 19.54
N LEU A 95 2.30 1.03 18.35
CA LEU A 95 0.86 0.81 18.18
C LEU A 95 0.58 -0.68 18.39
N GLN A 96 -0.37 -1.00 19.26
CA GLN A 96 -0.87 -2.36 19.48
C GLN A 96 -2.32 -2.45 18.99
N PHE A 97 -2.59 -3.36 18.05
CA PHE A 97 -3.94 -3.58 17.51
C PHE A 97 -4.55 -4.87 18.06
N GLY A 98 -5.33 -4.80 19.13
CA GLY A 98 -6.06 -5.96 19.68
C GLY A 98 -7.43 -6.17 19.03
N LYS A 99 -7.92 -7.41 18.96
CA LYS A 99 -9.34 -7.70 18.70
C LYS A 99 -10.18 -7.05 19.80
N THR A 100 -10.92 -6.00 19.48
CA THR A 100 -12.03 -5.54 20.31
C THR A 100 -13.05 -6.67 20.38
N LYS A 101 -13.21 -7.29 21.56
CA LYS A 101 -14.39 -8.11 21.84
C LYS A 101 -15.59 -7.18 21.83
N ASN A 102 -16.35 -7.19 20.74
CA ASN A 102 -17.70 -6.64 20.76
C ASN A 102 -18.54 -7.52 21.68
N ASN A 103 -18.79 -7.03 22.89
CA ASN A 103 -19.87 -7.55 23.73
C ASN A 103 -21.17 -6.90 23.26
N ASN A 104 -21.99 -7.63 22.53
CA ASN A 104 -23.46 -7.54 22.52
C ASN A 104 -24.07 -8.72 21.77
#